data_AF-A0A180H514-F1
#
_entry.id   AF-A0A180H514-F1
#
_cell.length_a   1.000
_cell.length_b   1.000
_cell.length_c   1.000
_cell.angle_alpha   90.00
_cell.angle_beta   90.00
_cell.angle_gamma   90.00
#
_symmetry.space_group_name_H-M   'P 1'
#
loop_
_entity.id
_entity.type
_entity.pdbx_description
1 polymer ?
#
loop_
_entity_poly.entity_id
_entity_poly.type
_entity_poly.pdbx_seq_one_letter_code
_entity_poly.pdbx_strand_id
1 'polypeptide(L)'
;MAEIDRMDELEAITNALDEYQSTKLFSLDVRRDLIGQEASFDNSQEIDTNEDLPENVKQMEVDEKLLTTLDYDLISYESYLSAVKFNWVEAAAKEKFIASTIFEEKGWNCSYDEIQRLNVTNSEYETTLKALQAAIDDDESKILEMAQELQDRYTDAQATYKLNRALTNDIADLELELNELKMNQKEDDMELMTISEATEAAGDLERQLMELASKLSENHQQIPKLKAQYPKEFKLVDQLRVERNALDKAEGDRRRTLGGKTKRSSIAKLESARTWLTSTTQSYRAAMGILSIDISGSNPLFPSKLHIKFGLRHPLTGTLVIEFAGSPALGTLTISSAYLDQSSQDISSIVDPHVRNDELIALIISVQLFLAQLQSSLPEN
;
A
#
# COMPACT_ATOMS: atom_id res chain seq x y z
N MET A 1 27.59 25.44 51.31
CA MET A 1 28.57 24.87 52.27
C MET A 1 28.53 23.34 52.22
N ALA A 2 27.40 22.69 52.49
CA ALA A 2 27.32 21.21 52.45
C ALA A 2 27.61 20.53 51.09
N GLU A 3 27.45 21.21 49.96
CA GLU A 3 27.82 20.68 48.63
C GLU A 3 29.31 20.84 48.29
N ILE A 4 29.97 21.85 48.88
CA ILE A 4 31.40 22.11 48.65
C ILE A 4 32.22 21.11 49.47
N ASP A 5 31.82 20.87 50.73
CA ASP A 5 32.45 19.84 51.58
C ASP A 5 32.36 18.43 50.95
N ARG A 6 31.27 18.11 50.23
CA ARG A 6 31.14 16.82 49.52
C ARG A 6 32.03 16.72 48.29
N MET A 7 32.28 17.81 47.58
CA MET A 7 33.19 17.81 46.44
C MET A 7 34.65 17.65 46.90
N ASP A 8 35.02 18.31 48.00
CA ASP A 8 36.36 18.18 48.58
C ASP A 8 36.61 16.76 49.12
N GLU A 9 35.59 16.12 49.71
CA GLU A 9 35.65 14.71 50.12
C GLU A 9 35.80 13.76 48.91
N LEU A 10 35.10 14.03 47.81
CA LEU A 10 35.21 13.26 46.57
C LEU A 10 36.59 13.42 45.92
N GLU A 11 37.16 14.62 45.92
CA GLU A 11 38.50 14.88 45.40
C GLU A 11 39.58 14.18 46.22
N ALA A 12 39.45 14.16 47.56
CA ALA A 12 40.32 13.40 48.45
C ALA A 12 40.25 11.88 48.21
N ILE A 13 39.05 11.34 47.97
CA ILE A 13 38.85 9.92 47.65
C ILE A 13 39.47 9.58 46.28
N THR A 14 39.34 10.48 45.30
CA THR A 14 39.90 10.28 43.96
C THR A 14 41.43 10.27 43.98
N ASN A 15 42.04 11.20 44.71
CA ASN A 15 43.50 11.25 44.88
C ASN A 15 44.04 10.02 45.62
N ALA A 16 43.36 9.55 46.67
CA ALA A 16 43.73 8.32 47.37
C ALA A 16 43.61 7.08 46.47
N LEU A 17 42.65 7.08 45.54
CA LEU A 17 42.45 5.98 44.58
C LEU A 17 43.54 5.98 43.50
N ASP A 18 43.96 7.15 43.01
CA ASP A 18 45.05 7.27 42.04
C ASP A 18 46.41 6.89 42.64
N GLU A 19 46.64 7.22 43.92
CA GLU A 19 47.83 6.80 44.66
C GLU A 19 47.84 5.27 44.86
N TYR A 20 46.68 4.67 45.17
CA TYR A 20 46.52 3.21 45.30
C TYR A 20 46.70 2.48 43.96
N GLN A 21 46.19 3.03 42.85
CA GLN A 21 46.39 2.46 41.52
C GLN A 21 47.85 2.54 41.09
N SER A 22 48.54 3.64 41.40
CA SER A 22 49.96 3.82 41.12
C SER A 22 50.84 2.85 41.93
N THR A 23 50.55 2.65 43.22
CA THR A 23 51.25 1.64 44.04
C THR A 23 50.94 0.21 43.61
N LYS A 24 49.72 -0.06 43.13
CA LYS A 24 49.36 -1.37 42.55
C LYS A 24 50.12 -1.65 41.25
N LEU A 25 50.27 -0.65 40.37
CA LEU A 25 51.08 -0.76 39.17
C LEU A 25 52.57 -0.98 39.50
N PHE A 26 53.10 -0.25 40.48
CA PHE A 26 54.45 -0.48 41.00
C PHE A 26 54.64 -1.90 41.54
N SER A 27 53.66 -2.43 42.30
CA SER A 27 53.72 -3.81 42.80
C SER A 27 53.64 -4.88 41.70
N LEU A 28 53.00 -4.57 40.58
CA LEU A 28 52.94 -5.44 39.41
C LEU A 28 54.24 -5.41 38.61
N ASP A 29 54.89 -4.26 38.48
CA ASP A 29 56.22 -4.16 37.86
C ASP A 29 57.29 -4.85 38.72
N VAL A 30 57.24 -4.70 40.05
CA VAL A 30 58.12 -5.45 40.98
C VAL A 30 57.88 -6.96 40.87
N ARG A 31 56.63 -7.41 40.73
CA ARG A 31 56.33 -8.82 40.45
C ARG A 31 56.83 -9.28 39.08
N ARG A 32 56.76 -8.42 38.07
CA ARG A 32 57.24 -8.72 36.72
C ARG A 32 58.77 -8.85 36.69
N ASP A 33 59.47 -8.00 37.44
CA ASP A 33 60.92 -8.07 37.62
C ASP A 33 61.33 -9.32 38.42
N LEU A 34 60.58 -9.68 39.46
CA LEU A 34 60.80 -10.92 40.22
C LEU A 34 60.51 -12.19 39.39
N ILE A 35 59.48 -12.18 38.56
CA ILE A 35 59.13 -13.31 37.66
C ILE A 35 60.07 -13.35 36.44
N GLY A 36 60.61 -12.22 36.00
CA GLY A 36 61.62 -12.15 34.93
C GLY A 36 63.02 -12.62 35.34
N GLN A 37 63.25 -12.85 36.64
CA GLN A 37 64.53 -13.30 37.19
C GLN A 37 64.62 -14.81 37.49
N GLU A 38 63.65 -15.63 37.04
CA GLU A 38 63.80 -17.08 37.07
C GLU A 38 64.58 -17.61 35.85
N ALA A 39 65.93 -17.60 35.94
CA ALA A 39 66.81 -18.69 35.47
C ALA A 39 68.31 -18.29 35.53
N SER A 40 68.93 -18.41 36.70
CA SER A 40 70.27 -19.03 36.83
C SER A 40 70.56 -19.33 38.31
N PHE A 41 69.72 -20.13 38.96
CA PHE A 41 70.17 -20.91 40.12
C PHE A 41 70.88 -22.14 39.58
N ASP A 42 72.20 -22.06 39.54
CA ASP A 42 73.10 -23.19 39.32
C ASP A 42 72.99 -24.13 40.52
N ASN A 43 72.48 -25.34 40.30
CA ASN A 43 72.37 -26.41 41.31
C ASN A 43 73.73 -27.07 41.61
N SER A 44 74.78 -26.26 41.75
CA SER A 44 76.17 -26.69 41.92
C SER A 44 76.87 -25.96 43.06
N GLN A 45 76.19 -25.73 44.18
CA GLN A 45 76.85 -25.22 45.39
C GLN A 45 76.53 -26.14 46.56
N GLU A 46 77.57 -26.86 47.00
CA GLU A 46 77.58 -27.65 48.22
C GLU A 46 77.00 -26.80 49.36
N ILE A 47 75.98 -27.34 50.02
CA ILE A 47 75.45 -26.76 51.25
C ILE A 47 76.54 -26.90 52.30
N ASP A 48 77.25 -25.81 52.57
CA ASP A 48 78.22 -25.74 53.65
C ASP A 48 77.46 -25.85 54.97
N THR A 49 77.49 -27.04 55.54
CA THR A 49 76.99 -27.33 56.88
C THR A 49 77.94 -26.70 57.88
N ASN A 50 77.67 -25.46 58.30
CA ASN A 50 77.94 -24.89 59.64
C ASN A 50 78.12 -23.37 59.53
N GLU A 51 77.15 -22.60 60.02
CA GLU A 51 77.41 -21.59 61.06
C GLU A 51 76.08 -20.92 61.49
N ASP A 52 75.91 -20.84 62.81
CA ASP A 52 75.02 -19.94 63.56
C ASP A 52 73.50 -20.05 63.37
N LEU A 53 72.94 -21.18 63.82
CA LEU A 53 71.62 -21.15 64.46
C LEU A 53 71.77 -21.21 65.99
N PRO A 54 71.09 -20.32 66.75
CA PRO A 54 71.13 -20.33 68.21
C PRO A 54 70.67 -21.69 68.75
N GLU A 55 71.38 -22.19 69.76
CA GLU A 55 71.27 -23.56 70.31
C GLU A 55 69.85 -23.92 70.78
N ASN A 56 69.06 -22.89 71.10
CA ASN A 56 67.66 -22.94 71.52
C ASN A 56 66.72 -23.38 70.38
N VAL A 57 67.10 -23.17 69.12
CA VAL A 57 66.32 -23.55 67.92
C VAL A 57 66.64 -24.98 67.49
N LYS A 58 67.86 -25.47 67.76
CA LYS A 58 68.26 -26.87 67.49
C LYS A 58 67.60 -27.88 68.43
N GLN A 59 66.99 -27.44 69.54
CA GLN A 59 66.33 -28.30 70.53
C GLN A 59 64.79 -28.27 70.46
N MET A 60 64.19 -27.53 69.53
CA MET A 60 62.77 -27.74 69.22
C MET A 60 62.67 -28.94 68.28
N GLU A 61 62.45 -30.14 68.83
CA GLU A 61 61.77 -31.20 68.09
C GLU A 61 60.36 -30.67 67.77
N VAL A 62 60.24 -30.00 66.63
CA VAL A 62 58.94 -29.57 66.13
C VAL A 62 58.23 -30.83 65.67
N ASP A 63 57.24 -31.24 66.45
CA ASP A 63 56.43 -32.42 66.19
C ASP A 63 55.90 -32.34 64.75
N GLU A 64 56.29 -33.28 63.89
CA GLU A 64 55.99 -33.29 62.44
C GLU A 64 54.47 -33.25 62.18
N LYS A 65 53.70 -33.76 63.15
CA LYS A 65 52.23 -33.67 63.20
C LYS A 65 51.71 -32.25 63.42
N LEU A 66 52.41 -31.45 64.22
CA LEU A 66 52.06 -30.05 64.46
C LEU A 66 52.39 -29.20 63.24
N LEU A 67 53.48 -29.50 62.52
CA LEU A 67 53.84 -28.82 61.27
C LEU A 67 52.81 -29.09 60.16
N THR A 68 52.43 -30.37 59.97
CA THR A 68 51.42 -30.77 58.97
C THR A 68 50.02 -30.23 59.30
N THR A 69 49.68 -30.09 60.58
CA THR A 69 48.41 -29.44 60.99
C THR A 69 48.45 -27.94 60.71
N LEU A 70 49.59 -27.28 60.97
CA LEU A 70 49.79 -25.86 60.66
C LEU A 70 49.72 -25.58 59.15
N ASP A 71 50.29 -26.45 58.32
CA ASP A 71 50.21 -26.35 56.85
C ASP A 71 48.78 -26.55 56.35
N TYR A 72 48.05 -27.52 56.91
CA TYR A 72 46.63 -27.71 56.60
C TYR A 72 45.80 -26.48 56.97
N ASP A 73 46.02 -25.94 58.16
CA ASP A 73 45.35 -24.73 58.62
C ASP A 73 45.70 -23.54 57.72
N LEU A 74 46.97 -23.37 57.32
CA LEU A 74 47.42 -22.30 56.44
C LEU A 74 46.72 -22.36 55.07
N ILE A 75 46.65 -23.56 54.47
CA ILE A 75 45.95 -23.80 53.20
C ILE A 75 44.44 -23.52 53.35
N SER A 76 43.84 -23.91 54.49
CA SER A 76 42.43 -23.66 54.76
C SER A 76 42.13 -22.17 54.90
N TYR A 77 43.02 -21.40 55.56
CA TYR A 77 42.89 -19.95 55.70
C TYR A 77 43.09 -19.23 54.37
N GLU A 78 44.01 -19.70 53.53
CA GLU A 78 44.20 -19.17 52.18
C GLU A 78 42.97 -19.41 51.30
N SER A 79 42.39 -20.62 51.36
CA SER A 79 41.13 -20.93 50.68
C SER A 79 39.96 -20.09 51.20
N TYR A 80 39.88 -19.84 52.50
CA TYR A 80 38.84 -18.99 53.07
C TYR A 80 39.01 -17.52 52.66
N LEU A 81 40.24 -16.99 52.71
CA LEU A 81 40.55 -15.62 52.30
C LEU A 81 40.26 -15.38 50.81
N SER A 82 40.57 -16.35 49.95
CA SER A 82 40.25 -16.27 48.52
C SER A 82 38.73 -16.25 48.27
N ALA A 83 37.94 -17.04 49.00
CA ALA A 83 36.49 -17.03 48.92
C ALA A 83 35.89 -15.69 49.40
N VAL A 84 36.40 -15.14 50.51
CA VAL A 84 35.98 -13.82 51.02
C VAL A 84 36.30 -12.72 50.01
N LYS A 85 37.49 -12.75 49.40
CA LYS A 85 37.89 -11.80 48.36
C LYS A 85 36.99 -11.88 47.14
N PHE A 86 36.62 -13.09 46.70
CA PHE A 86 35.70 -13.27 45.58
C PHE A 86 34.32 -12.70 45.88
N ASN A 87 33.75 -12.99 47.06
CA ASN A 87 32.45 -12.47 47.49
C ASN A 87 32.45 -10.93 47.58
N TRP A 88 33.55 -10.34 48.05
CA TRP A 88 33.68 -8.89 48.11
C TRP A 88 33.72 -8.26 46.71
N VAL A 89 34.48 -8.84 45.78
CA VAL A 89 34.52 -8.38 44.38
C VAL A 89 33.15 -8.52 43.71
N GLU A 90 32.43 -9.61 43.97
CA GLU A 90 31.09 -9.82 43.45
C GLU A 90 30.10 -8.79 44.00
N ALA A 91 30.15 -8.49 45.30
CA ALA A 91 29.32 -7.47 45.93
C ALA A 91 29.59 -6.07 45.34
N ALA A 92 30.87 -5.70 45.19
CA ALA A 92 31.26 -4.43 44.59
C ALA A 92 30.83 -4.33 43.11
N ALA A 93 30.89 -5.43 42.35
CA ALA A 93 30.43 -5.46 40.97
C ALA A 93 28.90 -5.31 40.87
N LYS A 94 28.14 -5.96 41.77
CA LYS A 94 26.68 -5.82 41.85
C LYS A 94 26.27 -4.40 42.22
N GLU A 95 26.95 -3.80 43.20
CA GLU A 95 26.70 -2.41 43.60
C GLU A 95 26.98 -1.43 42.46
N LYS A 96 28.09 -1.61 41.74
CA LYS A 96 28.41 -0.81 40.54
C LYS A 96 27.37 -1.00 39.43
N PHE A 97 26.88 -2.21 39.24
CA PHE A 97 25.82 -2.50 38.26
C PHE A 97 24.50 -1.80 38.63
N ILE A 98 24.10 -1.86 39.90
CA ILE A 98 22.89 -1.18 40.41
C ILE A 98 23.06 0.34 40.26
N ALA A 99 24.23 0.88 40.60
CA ALA A 99 24.50 2.30 40.47
C ALA A 99 24.43 2.77 39.01
N SER A 100 25.03 2.02 38.07
CA SER A 100 24.99 2.34 36.64
C SER A 100 23.58 2.22 36.06
N THR A 101 22.85 1.14 36.36
CA THR A 101 21.50 0.93 35.84
C THR A 101 20.46 1.90 36.39
N ILE A 102 20.59 2.34 37.65
CA ILE A 102 19.59 3.23 38.27
C ILE A 102 19.95 4.71 38.08
N PHE A 103 21.25 5.08 38.08
CA PHE A 103 21.66 6.49 38.07
C PHE A 103 22.26 6.99 36.74
N GLU A 104 22.79 6.13 35.87
CA GLU A 104 23.37 6.59 34.58
C GLU A 104 22.39 6.53 33.41
N GLU A 105 21.37 5.66 33.45
CA GLU A 105 20.20 5.85 32.61
C GLU A 105 19.44 7.04 33.14
N LYS A 106 19.64 8.21 32.51
CA LYS A 106 18.74 9.36 32.64
C LYS A 106 17.32 8.85 32.47
N GLY A 107 16.66 8.61 33.60
CA GLY A 107 15.26 8.24 33.64
C GLY A 107 14.52 9.17 32.70
N TRP A 108 13.67 8.60 31.86
CA TRP A 108 12.73 9.35 31.03
C TRP A 108 11.72 10.03 31.94
N ASN A 109 12.19 10.99 32.72
CA ASN A 109 11.41 11.81 33.60
C ASN A 109 10.86 12.91 32.68
N CYS A 110 9.87 12.55 31.86
CA CYS A 110 9.00 13.55 31.25
C CYS A 110 8.44 14.37 32.42
N SER A 111 8.89 15.62 32.52
CA SER A 111 8.37 16.55 33.53
C SER A 111 6.85 16.64 33.36
N TYR A 112 6.12 16.74 34.46
CA TYR A 112 4.66 16.88 34.46
C TYR A 112 4.20 18.01 33.53
N ASP A 113 4.97 19.09 33.44
CA ASP A 113 4.72 20.23 32.55
C ASP A 113 4.84 19.86 31.05
N GLU A 114 5.71 18.92 30.71
CA GLU A 114 5.85 18.43 29.33
C GLU A 114 4.65 17.57 28.92
N ILE A 115 4.17 16.73 29.84
CA ILE A 115 2.98 15.91 29.63
C ILE A 115 1.75 16.80 29.44
N GLN A 116 1.62 17.86 30.24
CA GLN A 116 0.51 18.81 30.09
C GLN A 116 0.56 19.56 28.75
N ARG A 117 1.74 20.02 28.32
CA ARG A 117 1.90 20.68 27.01
C ARG A 117 1.55 19.75 25.86
N LEU A 118 2.00 18.50 25.90
CA LEU A 118 1.68 17.50 24.89
C LEU A 118 0.18 17.19 24.84
N ASN A 119 -0.49 17.10 26.00
CA ASN A 119 -1.94 16.89 26.05
C ASN A 119 -2.74 18.04 25.42
N VAL A 120 -2.32 19.29 25.63
CA VAL A 120 -2.96 20.45 24.96
C VAL A 120 -2.79 20.34 23.45
N THR A 121 -1.57 20.08 22.96
CA THR A 121 -1.34 19.92 21.51
C THR A 121 -2.10 18.74 20.91
N ASN A 122 -2.22 17.63 21.63
CA ASN A 122 -3.00 16.48 21.18
C ASN A 122 -4.49 16.82 21.08
N SER A 123 -5.03 17.57 22.05
CA SER A 123 -6.43 18.02 21.99
C SER A 123 -6.70 18.95 20.80
N GLU A 124 -5.76 19.85 20.48
CA GLU A 124 -5.84 20.70 19.29
C GLU A 124 -5.81 19.85 18.01
N TYR A 125 -4.90 18.87 17.92
CA TYR A 125 -4.87 17.94 16.79
C TYR A 125 -6.14 17.10 16.67
N GLU A 126 -6.73 16.64 17.78
CA GLU A 126 -8.01 15.92 17.75
C GLU A 126 -9.16 16.80 17.26
N THR A 127 -9.23 18.06 17.68
CA THR A 127 -10.28 18.98 17.20
C THR A 127 -10.13 19.28 15.71
N THR A 128 -8.91 19.52 15.24
CA THR A 128 -8.64 19.74 13.81
C THR A 128 -8.92 18.50 12.98
N LEU A 129 -8.58 17.30 13.46
CA LEU A 129 -8.92 16.04 12.78
C LEU A 129 -10.44 15.83 12.70
N LYS A 130 -11.18 16.12 13.76
CA LYS A 130 -12.65 16.05 13.75
C LYS A 130 -13.26 17.03 12.76
N ALA A 131 -12.75 18.26 12.69
CA ALA A 131 -13.21 19.27 11.74
C ALA A 131 -12.91 18.85 10.29
N LEU A 132 -11.73 18.30 10.03
CA LEU A 132 -11.36 17.78 8.71
C LEU A 132 -12.20 16.57 8.31
N GLN A 133 -12.48 15.66 9.25
CA GLN A 133 -13.37 14.52 8.98
C GLN A 133 -14.77 14.99 8.59
N ALA A 134 -15.34 15.94 9.34
CA ALA A 134 -16.65 16.50 9.01
C ALA A 134 -16.67 17.20 7.64
N ALA A 135 -15.58 17.86 7.26
CA ALA A 135 -15.45 18.46 5.92
C ALA A 135 -15.36 17.41 4.81
N ILE A 136 -14.67 16.29 5.05
CA ILE A 136 -14.60 15.16 4.11
C ILE A 136 -15.98 14.54 3.93
N ASP A 137 -16.74 14.33 5.02
CA ASP A 137 -18.07 13.73 4.95
C ASP A 137 -19.07 14.63 4.17
N ASP A 138 -18.94 15.96 4.31
CA ASP A 138 -19.73 16.95 3.53
C ASP A 138 -19.34 16.94 2.04
N ASP A 139 -18.05 16.88 1.73
CA ASP A 139 -17.57 16.80 0.35
C ASP A 139 -17.95 15.47 -0.31
N GLU A 140 -17.90 14.35 0.42
CA GLU A 140 -18.38 13.04 -0.06
C GLU A 140 -19.87 13.08 -0.38
N SER A 141 -20.67 13.73 0.48
CA SER A 141 -22.10 13.92 0.25
C SER A 141 -22.38 14.72 -1.02
N LYS A 142 -21.64 15.81 -1.26
CA LYS A 142 -21.75 16.61 -2.50
C LYS A 142 -21.31 15.83 -3.74
N ILE A 143 -20.26 15.01 -3.63
CA ILE A 143 -19.79 14.17 -4.74
C ILE A 143 -20.86 13.15 -5.12
N LEU A 144 -21.52 12.53 -4.13
CA LEU A 144 -22.62 11.60 -4.38
C LEU A 144 -23.81 12.29 -5.04
N GLU A 145 -24.17 13.49 -4.58
CA GLU A 145 -25.24 14.29 -5.20
C GLU A 145 -24.92 14.63 -6.66
N MET A 146 -23.70 15.13 -6.94
CA MET A 146 -23.26 15.42 -8.31
C MET A 146 -23.19 14.16 -9.19
N ALA A 147 -22.77 13.03 -8.64
CA ALA A 147 -22.72 11.77 -9.36
C ALA A 147 -24.13 11.29 -9.73
N GLN A 148 -25.10 11.44 -8.83
CA GLN A 148 -26.50 11.12 -9.09
C GLN A 148 -27.09 12.05 -10.15
N GLU A 149 -26.87 13.36 -10.04
CA GLU A 149 -27.33 14.32 -11.06
C GLU A 149 -26.72 14.03 -12.44
N LEU A 150 -25.44 13.65 -12.49
CA LEU A 150 -24.77 13.28 -13.74
C LEU A 150 -25.35 12.00 -14.33
N GLN A 151 -25.68 11.01 -13.49
CA GLN A 151 -26.31 9.77 -13.91
C GLN A 151 -27.70 10.05 -14.50
N ASP A 152 -28.51 10.87 -13.83
CA ASP A 152 -29.85 11.24 -14.30
C ASP A 152 -29.76 11.95 -15.66
N ARG A 153 -28.88 12.95 -15.79
CA ARG A 153 -28.64 13.65 -17.07
C ARG A 153 -28.15 12.71 -18.18
N TYR A 154 -27.32 11.72 -17.85
CA TYR A 154 -26.89 10.72 -18.84
C TYR A 154 -28.05 9.85 -19.30
N THR A 155 -28.92 9.42 -18.38
CA THR A 155 -30.11 8.63 -18.74
C THR A 155 -31.09 9.41 -19.60
N ASP A 156 -31.32 10.69 -19.31
CA ASP A 156 -32.15 11.58 -20.13
C ASP A 156 -31.55 11.81 -21.52
N ALA A 157 -30.23 12.03 -21.60
CA ALA A 157 -29.52 12.15 -22.88
C ALA A 157 -29.62 10.86 -23.70
N GLN A 158 -29.55 9.69 -23.05
CA GLN A 158 -29.70 8.41 -23.73
C GLN A 158 -31.14 8.19 -24.22
N ALA A 159 -32.15 8.58 -23.44
CA ALA A 159 -33.55 8.50 -23.82
C ALA A 159 -33.86 9.40 -25.02
N THR A 160 -33.40 10.65 -24.98
CA THR A 160 -33.55 11.62 -26.09
C THR A 160 -32.79 11.17 -27.34
N TYR A 161 -31.62 10.55 -27.22
CA TYR A 161 -30.89 9.98 -28.35
C TYR A 161 -31.66 8.82 -29.00
N LYS A 162 -32.23 7.91 -28.20
CA LYS A 162 -33.08 6.82 -28.70
C LYS A 162 -34.32 7.35 -29.42
N LEU A 163 -34.98 8.37 -28.85
CA LEU A 163 -36.14 9.02 -29.47
C LEU A 163 -35.75 9.67 -30.80
N ASN A 164 -34.65 10.42 -30.86
CA ASN A 164 -34.17 11.03 -32.10
C ASN A 164 -33.86 9.99 -33.18
N ARG A 165 -33.27 8.85 -32.79
CA ARG A 165 -33.02 7.75 -33.73
C ARG A 165 -34.31 7.13 -34.25
N ALA A 166 -35.33 6.97 -33.42
CA ALA A 166 -36.65 6.51 -33.85
C ALA A 166 -37.28 7.50 -34.84
N LEU A 167 -37.31 8.79 -34.50
CA LEU A 167 -37.81 9.84 -35.40
C LEU A 167 -37.04 9.92 -36.72
N THR A 168 -35.73 9.69 -36.71
CA THR A 168 -34.92 9.68 -37.94
C THR A 168 -35.30 8.52 -38.85
N ASN A 169 -35.59 7.34 -38.28
CA ASN A 169 -36.10 6.21 -39.04
C ASN A 169 -37.50 6.50 -39.60
N ASP A 170 -38.41 7.05 -38.77
CA ASP A 170 -39.75 7.41 -39.20
C ASP A 170 -39.73 8.43 -40.36
N ILE A 171 -38.80 9.41 -40.32
CA ILE A 171 -38.59 10.36 -41.41
C ILE A 171 -38.11 9.65 -42.67
N ALA A 172 -37.15 8.73 -42.57
CA ALA A 172 -36.64 7.98 -43.72
C ALA A 172 -37.73 7.11 -44.35
N ASP A 173 -38.58 6.47 -43.54
CA ASP A 173 -39.71 5.68 -44.00
C ASP A 173 -40.75 6.56 -44.71
N LEU A 174 -41.08 7.73 -44.15
CA LEU A 174 -41.98 8.71 -44.78
C LEU A 174 -41.40 9.30 -46.07
N GLU A 175 -40.09 9.54 -46.13
CA GLU A 175 -39.42 9.98 -47.36
C GLU A 175 -39.46 8.91 -48.45
N LEU A 176 -39.38 7.64 -48.07
CA LEU A 176 -39.51 6.51 -48.98
C LEU A 176 -40.95 6.42 -49.51
N GLU A 177 -41.95 6.48 -48.63
CA GLU A 177 -43.38 6.49 -49.01
C GLU A 177 -43.71 7.69 -49.92
N LEU A 178 -43.16 8.87 -49.63
CA LEU A 178 -43.35 10.06 -50.45
C LEU A 178 -42.68 9.92 -51.83
N ASN A 179 -41.53 9.26 -51.91
CA ASN A 179 -40.89 8.96 -53.19
C ASN A 179 -41.66 7.89 -53.97
N GLU A 180 -42.21 6.88 -53.31
CA GLU A 180 -43.11 5.89 -53.93
C GLU A 180 -44.36 6.56 -54.48
N LEU A 181 -45.00 7.45 -53.71
CA LEU A 181 -46.14 8.26 -54.18
C LEU A 181 -45.77 9.15 -55.37
N LYS A 182 -44.60 9.79 -55.36
CA LYS A 182 -44.11 10.58 -56.50
C LYS A 182 -43.80 9.72 -57.73
N MET A 183 -43.30 8.49 -57.55
CA MET A 183 -43.04 7.57 -58.66
C MET A 183 -44.32 6.94 -59.21
N ASN A 184 -45.33 6.76 -58.35
CA ASN A 184 -46.66 6.30 -58.72
C ASN A 184 -47.50 7.43 -59.36
N GLN A 185 -47.18 8.70 -59.09
CA GLN A 185 -47.59 9.84 -59.92
C GLN A 185 -46.79 9.86 -61.24
N LYS A 186 -47.01 8.87 -62.11
CA LYS A 186 -46.74 9.05 -63.53
C LYS A 186 -47.91 9.80 -64.15
N GLU A 187 -47.57 10.75 -65.02
CA GLU A 187 -48.44 11.74 -65.69
C GLU A 187 -49.66 11.17 -66.47
N ASP A 188 -49.86 9.86 -66.50
CA ASP A 188 -50.94 9.18 -67.24
C ASP A 188 -52.15 8.75 -66.39
N ASP A 189 -52.09 8.82 -65.05
CA ASP A 189 -53.26 8.56 -64.18
C ASP A 189 -53.95 9.88 -63.76
N MET A 190 -54.12 10.80 -64.70
CA MET A 190 -55.14 11.84 -64.58
C MET A 190 -56.51 11.21 -64.84
N GLU A 191 -56.98 10.39 -63.91
CA GLU A 191 -58.42 10.28 -63.70
C GLU A 191 -58.90 11.72 -63.45
N LEU A 192 -59.82 12.18 -64.30
CA LEU A 192 -60.42 13.50 -64.19
C LEU A 192 -61.10 13.60 -62.82
N MET A 193 -60.35 14.15 -61.86
CA MET A 193 -60.79 14.40 -60.50
C MET A 193 -62.11 15.17 -60.57
N THR A 194 -63.14 14.62 -59.95
CA THR A 194 -64.44 15.28 -59.93
C THR A 194 -64.31 16.58 -59.12
N ILE A 195 -65.12 17.59 -59.43
CA ILE A 195 -65.06 18.91 -58.75
C ILE A 195 -65.11 18.74 -57.22
N SER A 196 -65.82 17.72 -56.72
CA SER A 196 -65.92 17.39 -55.30
C SER A 196 -64.57 16.97 -54.68
N GLU A 197 -63.83 16.08 -55.35
CA GLU A 197 -62.51 15.61 -54.88
C GLU A 197 -61.47 16.73 -54.96
N ALA A 198 -61.54 17.59 -55.98
CA ALA A 198 -60.67 18.76 -56.08
C ALA A 198 -60.94 19.78 -54.96
N THR A 199 -62.21 19.96 -54.56
CA THR A 199 -62.56 20.81 -53.41
C THR A 199 -62.14 20.21 -52.07
N GLU A 200 -62.19 18.89 -51.92
CA GLU A 200 -61.74 18.20 -50.71
C GLU A 200 -60.22 18.27 -50.56
N ALA A 201 -59.48 17.96 -51.64
CA ALA A 201 -58.03 18.10 -51.67
C ALA A 201 -57.56 19.54 -51.44
N ALA A 202 -58.29 20.54 -51.95
CA ALA A 202 -58.02 21.95 -51.67
C ALA A 202 -58.23 22.31 -50.18
N GLY A 203 -59.28 21.76 -49.55
CA GLY A 203 -59.54 21.94 -48.12
C GLY A 203 -58.47 21.30 -47.24
N ASP A 204 -58.00 20.10 -47.60
CA ASP A 204 -56.90 19.44 -46.89
C ASP A 204 -55.58 20.22 -47.02
N LEU A 205 -55.30 20.76 -48.19
CA LEU A 205 -54.10 21.59 -48.44
C LEU A 205 -54.17 22.90 -47.66
N GLU A 206 -55.36 23.53 -47.57
CA GLU A 206 -55.58 24.73 -46.77
C GLU A 206 -55.38 24.44 -45.26
N ARG A 207 -55.82 23.26 -44.80
CA ARG A 207 -55.63 22.81 -43.42
C ARG A 207 -54.16 22.51 -43.11
N GLN A 208 -53.43 21.89 -44.03
CA GLN A 208 -51.97 21.68 -43.92
C GLN A 208 -51.20 23.00 -43.92
N LEU A 209 -51.59 23.97 -44.77
CA LEU A 209 -51.00 25.30 -44.78
C LEU A 209 -51.26 26.05 -43.47
N MET A 210 -52.45 25.91 -42.88
CA MET A 210 -52.77 26.49 -41.59
C MET A 210 -51.94 25.88 -40.46
N GLU A 211 -51.73 24.57 -40.48
CA GLU A 211 -50.88 23.87 -39.52
C GLU A 211 -49.40 24.28 -39.66
N LEU A 212 -48.88 24.36 -40.89
CA LEU A 212 -47.53 24.83 -41.16
C LEU A 212 -47.34 26.30 -40.76
N ALA A 213 -48.34 27.16 -41.00
CA ALA A 213 -48.31 28.54 -40.55
C ALA A 213 -48.29 28.66 -39.01
N SER A 214 -49.02 27.79 -38.31
CA SER A 214 -49.00 27.70 -36.84
C SER A 214 -47.61 27.27 -36.34
N LYS A 215 -47.05 26.19 -36.89
CA LYS A 215 -45.70 25.71 -36.57
C LYS A 215 -44.61 26.75 -36.87
N LEU A 216 -44.74 27.48 -37.97
CA LEU A 216 -43.82 28.57 -38.34
C LEU A 216 -43.90 29.72 -37.35
N SER A 217 -45.10 30.11 -36.91
CA SER A 217 -45.30 31.14 -35.88
C SER A 217 -44.71 30.73 -34.54
N GLU A 218 -44.92 29.49 -34.12
CA GLU A 218 -44.34 28.94 -32.89
C GLU A 218 -42.80 28.94 -32.94
N ASN A 219 -42.22 28.46 -34.04
CA ASN A 219 -40.76 28.52 -34.25
C ASN A 219 -40.24 29.96 -34.25
N HIS A 220 -40.98 30.90 -34.85
CA HIS A 220 -40.61 32.32 -34.85
C HIS A 220 -40.60 32.93 -33.44
N GLN A 221 -41.42 32.39 -32.51
CA GLN A 221 -41.41 32.79 -31.10
C GLN A 221 -40.31 32.08 -30.28
N GLN A 222 -39.94 30.84 -30.61
CA GLN A 222 -38.93 30.08 -29.88
C GLN A 222 -37.49 30.49 -30.25
N ILE A 223 -37.22 30.76 -31.53
CA ILE A 223 -35.88 31.20 -32.01
C ILE A 223 -35.30 32.39 -31.23
N PRO A 224 -36.02 33.49 -30.97
CA PRO A 224 -35.47 34.62 -30.21
C PRO A 224 -35.21 34.27 -28.74
N LYS A 225 -36.02 33.38 -28.13
CA LYS A 225 -35.78 32.91 -26.75
C LYS A 225 -34.48 32.11 -26.66
N LEU A 226 -34.28 31.17 -27.59
CA LEU A 226 -33.06 30.37 -27.68
C LEU A 226 -31.83 31.23 -28.01
N LYS A 227 -31.95 32.18 -28.95
CA LYS A 227 -30.87 33.14 -29.25
C LYS A 227 -30.49 34.01 -28.05
N ALA A 228 -31.42 34.30 -27.14
CA ALA A 228 -31.14 35.07 -25.93
C ALA A 228 -30.53 34.21 -24.79
N GLN A 229 -30.84 32.91 -24.74
CA GLN A 229 -30.28 31.97 -23.76
C GLN A 229 -28.85 31.53 -24.13
N TYR A 230 -28.59 31.26 -25.41
CA TYR A 230 -27.29 30.82 -25.92
C TYR A 230 -26.09 31.65 -25.42
N PRO A 231 -26.06 33.00 -25.51
CA PRO A 231 -24.92 33.78 -25.04
C PRO A 231 -24.75 33.77 -23.52
N LYS A 232 -25.81 33.48 -22.75
CA LYS A 232 -25.71 33.33 -21.29
C LYS A 232 -25.07 32.00 -20.92
N GLU A 233 -25.53 30.92 -21.55
CA GLU A 233 -24.97 29.58 -21.36
C GLU A 233 -23.53 29.49 -21.85
N PHE A 234 -23.23 30.09 -23.01
CA PHE A 234 -21.86 30.16 -23.54
C PHE A 234 -20.91 30.86 -22.56
N LYS A 235 -21.33 32.00 -21.97
CA LYS A 235 -20.53 32.70 -20.96
C LYS A 235 -20.35 31.87 -19.68
N LEU A 236 -21.37 31.14 -19.26
CA LEU A 236 -21.28 30.26 -18.08
C LEU A 236 -20.28 29.12 -18.34
N VAL A 237 -20.32 28.49 -19.51
CA VAL A 237 -19.37 27.44 -19.89
C VAL A 237 -17.94 27.99 -19.95
N ASP A 238 -17.74 29.19 -20.49
CA ASP A 238 -16.42 29.83 -20.50
C ASP A 238 -15.94 30.17 -19.08
N GLN A 239 -16.82 30.64 -18.19
CA GLN A 239 -16.49 30.87 -16.77
C GLN A 239 -16.09 29.57 -16.08
N LEU A 240 -16.86 28.51 -16.23
CA LEU A 240 -16.57 27.19 -15.66
C LEU A 240 -15.26 26.61 -16.21
N ARG A 241 -14.94 26.85 -17.49
CA ARG A 241 -13.63 26.47 -18.07
C ARG A 241 -12.48 27.23 -17.42
N VAL A 242 -12.65 28.52 -17.16
CA VAL A 242 -11.62 29.34 -16.48
C VAL A 242 -11.45 28.88 -15.04
N GLU A 243 -12.53 28.62 -14.31
CA GLU A 243 -12.48 28.09 -12.94
C GLU A 243 -11.82 26.72 -12.87
N ARG A 244 -12.19 25.80 -13.78
CA ARG A 244 -11.55 24.48 -13.87
C ARG A 244 -10.04 24.59 -14.16
N ASN A 245 -9.64 25.48 -15.06
CA ASN A 245 -8.22 25.71 -15.34
C ASN A 245 -7.48 26.36 -14.14
N ALA A 246 -8.16 27.20 -13.36
CA ALA A 246 -7.61 27.80 -12.15
C ALA A 246 -7.44 26.74 -11.03
N LEU A 247 -8.42 25.85 -10.87
CA LEU A 247 -8.35 24.71 -9.96
C LEU A 247 -7.24 23.74 -10.34
N ASP A 248 -7.13 23.37 -11.62
CA ASP A 248 -6.06 22.48 -12.10
C ASP A 248 -4.67 23.09 -11.86
N LYS A 249 -4.52 24.42 -12.02
CA LYS A 249 -3.28 25.13 -11.69
C LYS A 249 -3.01 25.14 -10.18
N ALA A 250 -4.01 25.47 -9.37
CA ALA A 250 -3.90 25.47 -7.92
C ALA A 250 -3.56 24.08 -7.37
N GLU A 251 -4.14 23.02 -7.94
CA GLU A 251 -3.83 21.65 -7.60
C GLU A 251 -2.41 21.27 -8.07
N GLY A 252 -2.01 21.67 -9.27
CA GLY A 252 -0.64 21.48 -9.78
C GLY A 252 0.42 22.19 -8.93
N ASP A 253 0.11 23.38 -8.44
CA ASP A 253 0.96 24.15 -7.52
C ASP A 253 0.95 23.55 -6.11
N ARG A 254 -0.19 23.04 -5.64
CA ARG A 254 -0.29 22.26 -4.40
C ARG A 254 0.54 20.98 -4.47
N ARG A 255 0.50 20.24 -5.59
CA ARG A 255 1.34 19.06 -5.86
C ARG A 255 2.83 19.41 -5.83
N ARG A 256 3.23 20.56 -6.40
CA ARG A 256 4.63 21.04 -6.39
C ARG A 256 5.10 21.53 -5.02
N THR A 257 4.23 22.17 -4.25
CA THR A 257 4.58 22.74 -2.93
C THR A 257 4.49 21.72 -1.79
N LEU A 258 3.55 20.77 -1.84
CA LEU A 258 3.45 19.66 -0.87
C LEU A 258 4.52 18.59 -1.08
N GLY A 259 5.03 18.41 -2.30
CA GLY A 259 6.15 17.50 -2.59
C GLY A 259 7.46 17.86 -1.87
N GLY A 260 7.57 19.07 -1.31
CA GLY A 260 8.76 19.54 -0.62
C GLY A 260 8.73 19.46 0.91
N LYS A 261 7.55 19.35 1.56
CA LYS A 261 7.43 19.60 3.02
C LYS A 261 6.79 18.48 3.84
N THR A 262 6.12 17.51 3.23
CA THR A 262 5.56 16.37 3.98
C THR A 262 6.51 15.18 3.85
N LYS A 263 6.97 14.66 4.99
CA LYS A 263 7.79 13.45 5.16
C LYS A 263 7.64 12.46 3.98
N ARG A 264 8.66 12.45 3.11
CA ARG A 264 8.92 11.37 2.15
C ARG A 264 8.82 10.03 2.88
N SER A 265 7.85 9.18 2.53
CA SER A 265 8.17 7.80 2.11
C SER A 265 6.98 6.84 1.99
N SER A 266 5.78 7.10 2.53
CA SER A 266 4.71 6.10 2.45
C SER A 266 3.74 6.37 1.29
N ILE A 267 3.02 7.48 1.31
CA ILE A 267 1.92 7.74 0.35
C ILE A 267 2.44 7.92 -1.09
N ALA A 268 3.45 8.76 -1.30
CA ALA A 268 4.04 8.94 -2.63
C ALA A 268 4.67 7.65 -3.18
N LYS A 269 5.24 6.80 -2.31
CA LYS A 269 5.75 5.49 -2.73
C LYS A 269 4.62 4.51 -3.05
N LEU A 270 3.53 4.54 -2.29
CA LEU A 270 2.33 3.74 -2.54
C LEU A 270 1.66 4.15 -3.85
N GLU A 271 1.55 5.45 -4.13
CA GLU A 271 1.00 5.97 -5.39
C GLU A 271 1.91 5.62 -6.58
N SER A 272 3.23 5.76 -6.44
CA SER A 272 4.17 5.33 -7.48
C SER A 272 4.12 3.82 -7.70
N ALA A 273 4.00 3.03 -6.62
CA ALA A 273 3.88 1.57 -6.69
C ALA A 273 2.56 1.15 -7.33
N ARG A 274 1.44 1.83 -7.00
CA ARG A 274 0.14 1.62 -7.64
C ARG A 274 0.20 1.94 -9.13
N THR A 275 0.82 3.05 -9.50
CA THR A 275 0.96 3.46 -10.90
C THR A 275 1.79 2.45 -11.68
N TRP A 276 2.92 2.02 -11.12
CA TRP A 276 3.77 0.99 -11.70
C TRP A 276 3.05 -0.36 -11.82
N LEU A 277 2.34 -0.80 -10.78
CA LEU A 277 1.56 -2.05 -10.78
C LEU A 277 0.45 -1.99 -11.83
N THR A 278 -0.24 -0.86 -11.96
CA THR A 278 -1.31 -0.69 -12.95
C THR A 278 -0.74 -0.75 -14.37
N SER A 279 0.36 -0.05 -14.62
CA SER A 279 1.04 -0.03 -15.91
C SER A 279 1.61 -1.40 -16.31
N THR A 280 2.24 -2.10 -15.37
CA THR A 280 2.76 -3.46 -15.59
C THR A 280 1.63 -4.47 -15.79
N THR A 281 0.54 -4.39 -15.03
CA THR A 281 -0.65 -5.24 -15.21
C THR A 281 -1.28 -5.02 -16.59
N GLN A 282 -1.41 -3.76 -17.03
CA GLN A 282 -1.95 -3.44 -18.34
C GLN A 282 -1.04 -3.94 -19.47
N SER A 283 0.28 -3.78 -19.33
CA SER A 283 1.26 -4.27 -20.30
C SER A 283 1.27 -5.80 -20.37
N TYR A 284 1.17 -6.48 -19.22
CA TYR A 284 1.05 -7.93 -19.14
C TYR A 284 -0.24 -8.44 -19.79
N ARG A 285 -1.38 -7.80 -19.50
CA ARG A 285 -2.66 -8.14 -20.15
C ARG A 285 -2.59 -7.99 -21.66
N ALA A 286 -1.98 -6.89 -22.14
CA ALA A 286 -1.78 -6.67 -23.57
C ALA A 286 -0.86 -7.73 -24.20
N ALA A 287 0.24 -8.10 -23.55
CA ALA A 287 1.15 -9.15 -24.02
C ALA A 287 0.48 -10.54 -24.06
N MET A 288 -0.41 -10.82 -23.11
CA MET A 288 -1.21 -12.05 -23.06
C MET A 288 -2.45 -12.00 -23.98
N GLY A 289 -2.70 -10.88 -24.68
CA GLY A 289 -3.88 -10.69 -25.51
C GLY A 289 -5.20 -10.69 -24.72
N ILE A 290 -5.19 -10.42 -23.41
CA ILE A 290 -6.40 -10.39 -22.57
C ILE A 290 -7.09 -9.03 -22.72
N LEU A 291 -8.33 -9.04 -23.21
CA LEU A 291 -9.17 -7.86 -23.39
C LEU A 291 -9.93 -7.49 -22.11
N SER A 292 -10.56 -8.47 -21.46
CA SER A 292 -11.26 -8.26 -20.19
C SER A 292 -11.17 -9.50 -19.30
N ILE A 293 -11.26 -9.24 -17.99
CA ILE A 293 -11.36 -10.27 -16.96
C ILE A 293 -12.59 -9.87 -16.13
N ASP A 294 -13.67 -10.63 -16.28
CA ASP A 294 -14.94 -10.39 -15.63
C ASP A 294 -15.21 -11.51 -14.65
N ILE A 295 -15.61 -11.15 -13.43
CA ILE A 295 -15.90 -12.11 -12.37
C ILE A 295 -17.41 -12.13 -12.18
N SER A 296 -18.02 -13.30 -12.22
CA SER A 296 -19.47 -13.46 -12.02
C SER A 296 -19.78 -14.48 -10.94
N GLY A 297 -20.84 -14.24 -10.19
CA GLY A 297 -21.28 -15.18 -9.15
C GLY A 297 -22.53 -14.73 -8.42
N SER A 298 -23.22 -15.70 -7.82
CA SER A 298 -24.41 -15.48 -7.00
C SER A 298 -24.12 -14.74 -5.69
N ASN A 299 -22.85 -14.69 -5.26
CA ASN A 299 -22.40 -13.90 -4.12
C ASN A 299 -21.16 -13.06 -4.50
N PRO A 300 -21.16 -11.72 -4.31
CA PRO A 300 -20.02 -10.87 -4.63
C PRO A 300 -18.77 -11.15 -3.77
N LEU A 301 -18.92 -11.78 -2.60
CA LEU A 301 -17.81 -12.20 -1.73
C LEU A 301 -17.21 -13.55 -2.12
N PHE A 302 -17.96 -14.37 -2.87
CA PHE A 302 -17.54 -15.71 -3.30
C PHE A 302 -17.90 -15.91 -4.78
N PRO A 303 -17.06 -15.40 -5.69
CA PRO A 303 -17.35 -15.51 -7.10
C PRO A 303 -17.29 -16.97 -7.56
N SER A 304 -18.33 -17.41 -8.28
CA SER A 304 -18.45 -18.79 -8.75
C SER A 304 -17.85 -19.00 -10.15
N LYS A 305 -17.69 -17.93 -10.94
CA LYS A 305 -17.17 -18.01 -12.31
C LYS A 305 -16.22 -16.85 -12.64
N LEU A 306 -15.21 -17.16 -13.42
CA LEU A 306 -14.26 -16.20 -13.99
C LEU A 306 -14.32 -16.28 -15.51
N HIS A 307 -14.58 -15.14 -16.14
CA HIS A 307 -14.64 -14.98 -17.58
C HIS A 307 -13.41 -14.20 -18.05
N ILE A 308 -12.61 -14.79 -18.92
CA ILE A 308 -11.42 -14.15 -19.49
C ILE A 308 -11.63 -14.05 -21.00
N LYS A 309 -11.70 -12.82 -21.51
CA LYS A 309 -11.83 -12.55 -22.94
C LYS A 309 -10.45 -12.33 -23.53
N PHE A 310 -10.10 -13.14 -24.52
CA PHE A 310 -8.88 -13.00 -25.30
C PHE A 310 -9.20 -12.34 -26.64
N GLY A 311 -8.38 -11.36 -27.00
CA GLY A 311 -8.37 -10.74 -28.31
C GLY A 311 -7.62 -11.63 -29.29
N LEU A 312 -8.32 -12.08 -30.33
CA LEU A 312 -7.76 -12.83 -31.43
C LEU A 312 -7.56 -11.88 -32.64
N ARG A 313 -7.29 -12.38 -33.86
CA ARG A 313 -7.31 -11.52 -35.07
C ARG A 313 -8.70 -10.92 -35.26
N HIS A 314 -8.78 -9.61 -35.49
CA HIS A 314 -10.03 -8.87 -35.63
C HIS A 314 -10.95 -9.52 -36.70
N PRO A 315 -12.23 -9.83 -36.42
CA PRO A 315 -13.03 -9.54 -35.23
C PRO A 315 -13.22 -10.72 -34.25
N LEU A 316 -12.38 -11.76 -34.31
CA LEU A 316 -12.54 -12.93 -33.46
C LEU A 316 -12.16 -12.62 -32.00
N THR A 317 -12.95 -13.14 -31.06
CA THR A 317 -12.66 -13.09 -29.63
C THR A 317 -12.99 -14.45 -29.03
N GLY A 318 -12.14 -14.94 -28.12
CA GLY A 318 -12.36 -16.20 -27.41
C GLY A 318 -12.61 -15.91 -25.94
N THR A 319 -13.66 -16.47 -25.36
CA THR A 319 -13.97 -16.28 -23.93
C THR A 319 -13.76 -17.59 -23.19
N LEU A 320 -12.78 -17.64 -22.30
CA LEU A 320 -12.58 -18.76 -21.37
C LEU A 320 -13.43 -18.53 -20.13
N VAL A 321 -14.25 -19.52 -19.78
CA VAL A 321 -15.06 -19.55 -18.56
C VAL A 321 -14.49 -20.59 -17.63
N ILE A 322 -14.15 -20.18 -16.43
CA ILE A 322 -13.61 -21.04 -15.36
C ILE A 322 -14.63 -21.04 -14.23
N GLU A 323 -15.11 -22.21 -13.83
CA GLU A 323 -16.04 -22.38 -12.73
C GLU A 323 -15.28 -22.84 -11.49
N PHE A 324 -15.61 -22.24 -10.35
CA PHE A 324 -15.04 -22.57 -9.06
C PHE A 324 -16.04 -23.30 -8.19
N ALA A 325 -15.57 -24.31 -7.47
CA ALA A 325 -16.31 -24.98 -6.40
C ALA A 325 -15.64 -24.70 -5.05
N GLY A 326 -16.46 -24.58 -3.99
CA GLY A 326 -15.94 -24.44 -2.64
C GLY A 326 -15.33 -25.75 -2.15
N SER A 327 -14.07 -25.72 -1.71
CA SER A 327 -13.46 -26.86 -1.03
C SER A 327 -13.79 -26.80 0.47
N PRO A 328 -14.54 -27.79 1.01
CA PRO A 328 -14.93 -27.80 2.42
C PRO A 328 -13.74 -27.96 3.38
N ALA A 329 -12.55 -28.31 2.89
CA ALA A 329 -11.38 -28.59 3.72
C ALA A 329 -10.55 -27.34 4.08
N LEU A 330 -10.57 -26.28 3.26
CA LEU A 330 -9.65 -25.13 3.39
C LEU A 330 -10.34 -23.76 3.31
N GLY A 331 -11.65 -23.70 3.05
CA GLY A 331 -12.34 -22.42 2.80
C GLY A 331 -11.85 -21.70 1.53
N THR A 332 -11.14 -22.41 0.66
CA THR A 332 -10.63 -21.92 -0.62
C THR A 332 -11.51 -22.39 -1.78
N LEU A 333 -11.53 -21.62 -2.85
CA LEU A 333 -12.17 -21.97 -4.11
C LEU A 333 -11.18 -22.79 -4.94
N THR A 334 -11.60 -23.98 -5.38
CA THR A 334 -10.84 -24.84 -6.31
C THR A 334 -11.48 -24.81 -7.69
N ILE A 335 -10.70 -24.97 -8.74
CA ILE A 335 -11.22 -25.05 -10.10
C ILE A 335 -12.09 -26.30 -10.25
N SER A 336 -13.36 -26.11 -10.62
CA SER A 336 -14.33 -27.19 -10.86
C SER A 336 -14.35 -27.60 -12.32
N SER A 337 -14.35 -26.62 -13.23
CA SER A 337 -14.40 -26.85 -14.68
C SER A 337 -13.86 -25.62 -15.42
N ALA A 338 -13.41 -25.80 -16.65
CA ALA A 338 -13.16 -24.69 -17.55
C ALA A 338 -13.55 -25.05 -18.99
N TYR A 339 -14.13 -24.09 -19.72
CA TYR A 339 -14.57 -24.29 -21.09
C TYR A 339 -14.50 -22.96 -21.89
N LEU A 340 -14.48 -23.07 -23.21
CA LEU A 340 -14.55 -21.91 -24.10
C LEU A 340 -16.01 -21.62 -24.44
N ASP A 341 -16.48 -20.44 -24.07
CA ASP A 341 -17.82 -19.98 -24.41
C ASP A 341 -17.91 -19.72 -25.92
N GLN A 342 -19.01 -20.18 -26.53
CA GLN A 342 -19.30 -20.03 -27.96
C GLN A 342 -18.29 -20.69 -28.94
N SER A 343 -17.46 -21.63 -28.46
CA SER A 343 -16.57 -22.45 -29.31
C SER A 343 -17.05 -23.89 -29.41
N SER A 344 -16.96 -24.49 -30.60
CA SER A 344 -17.20 -25.93 -30.83
C SER A 344 -15.96 -26.80 -30.59
N GLN A 345 -14.83 -26.19 -30.23
CA GLN A 345 -13.58 -26.91 -30.01
C GLN A 345 -13.51 -27.48 -28.60
N ASP A 346 -13.19 -28.76 -28.53
CA ASP A 346 -12.95 -29.44 -27.27
C ASP A 346 -11.55 -29.11 -26.72
N ILE A 347 -11.51 -28.49 -25.54
CA ILE A 347 -10.29 -28.12 -24.82
C ILE A 347 -10.04 -29.01 -23.60
N SER A 348 -10.84 -30.06 -23.39
CA SER A 348 -10.75 -30.97 -22.23
C SER A 348 -9.33 -31.52 -22.02
N SER A 349 -8.64 -31.88 -23.11
CA SER A 349 -7.26 -32.39 -23.05
C SER A 349 -6.24 -31.41 -22.46
N ILE A 350 -6.51 -30.12 -22.55
CA ILE A 350 -5.67 -29.03 -22.04
C ILE A 350 -6.13 -28.61 -20.64
N VAL A 351 -7.44 -28.61 -20.41
CA VAL A 351 -8.05 -28.17 -19.15
C VAL A 351 -7.86 -29.21 -18.05
N ASP A 352 -8.12 -30.49 -18.32
CA ASP A 352 -8.19 -31.56 -17.31
C ASP A 352 -6.93 -31.70 -16.45
N PRO A 353 -5.69 -31.61 -17.00
CA PRO A 353 -4.48 -31.65 -16.19
C PRO A 353 -4.39 -30.48 -15.19
N HIS A 354 -4.77 -29.27 -15.62
CA HIS A 354 -4.67 -28.07 -14.80
C HIS A 354 -5.81 -27.94 -13.79
N VAL A 355 -7.00 -28.49 -14.08
CA VAL A 355 -8.10 -28.59 -13.11
C VAL A 355 -7.72 -29.57 -11.99
N ARG A 356 -7.09 -30.70 -12.31
CA ARG A 356 -6.65 -31.68 -11.31
C ARG A 356 -5.56 -31.13 -10.38
N ASN A 357 -4.67 -30.29 -10.91
CA ASN A 357 -3.58 -29.70 -10.14
C ASN A 357 -3.93 -28.33 -9.52
N ASP A 358 -5.14 -27.81 -9.77
CA ASP A 358 -5.62 -26.49 -9.32
C ASP A 358 -4.71 -25.31 -9.78
N GLU A 359 -4.17 -25.40 -11.00
CA GLU A 359 -3.21 -24.43 -11.53
C GLU A 359 -3.87 -23.38 -12.43
N LEU A 360 -4.44 -22.33 -11.83
CA LEU A 360 -5.18 -21.30 -12.57
C LEU A 360 -4.34 -20.56 -13.62
N ILE A 361 -3.14 -20.12 -13.25
CA ILE A 361 -2.28 -19.32 -14.14
C ILE A 361 -1.78 -20.17 -15.32
N ALA A 362 -1.39 -21.42 -15.05
CA ALA A 362 -0.93 -22.33 -16.08
C ALA A 362 -2.06 -22.67 -17.07
N LEU A 363 -3.28 -22.88 -16.57
CA LEU A 363 -4.47 -23.08 -17.39
C LEU A 363 -4.70 -21.92 -18.38
N ILE A 364 -4.64 -20.67 -17.89
CA ILE A 364 -4.85 -19.47 -18.70
C ILE A 364 -3.80 -19.38 -19.82
N ILE A 365 -2.53 -19.64 -19.50
CA ILE A 365 -1.42 -19.63 -20.47
C ILE A 365 -1.61 -20.74 -21.52
N SER A 366 -1.91 -21.97 -21.09
CA SER A 366 -2.10 -23.12 -21.97
C SER A 366 -3.27 -22.92 -22.95
N VAL A 367 -4.39 -22.37 -22.47
CA VAL A 367 -5.54 -22.04 -23.33
C VAL A 367 -5.20 -20.90 -24.31
N GLN A 368 -4.50 -19.86 -23.86
CA GLN A 368 -4.05 -18.79 -24.75
C GLN A 368 -3.13 -19.32 -25.87
N LEU A 369 -2.16 -20.18 -25.53
CA LEU A 369 -1.26 -20.79 -26.50
C LEU A 369 -2.01 -21.66 -27.50
N PHE A 370 -2.99 -22.44 -27.03
CA PHE A 370 -3.85 -23.23 -27.89
C PHE A 370 -4.65 -22.37 -28.86
N LEU A 371 -5.28 -21.30 -28.37
CA LEU A 371 -6.01 -20.33 -29.20
C LEU A 371 -5.08 -19.67 -30.23
N ALA A 372 -3.84 -19.34 -29.85
CA ALA A 372 -2.84 -18.77 -30.77
C ALA A 372 -2.37 -19.79 -31.83
N GLN A 373 -2.23 -21.08 -31.48
CA GLN A 373 -1.87 -22.13 -32.42
C GLN A 373 -3.00 -22.38 -33.43
N LEU A 374 -4.25 -22.42 -32.97
CA LEU A 374 -5.41 -22.53 -33.83
C LEU A 374 -5.48 -21.40 -34.86
N GLN A 375 -5.14 -20.18 -34.46
CA GLN A 375 -5.01 -19.05 -35.38
C GLN A 375 -3.94 -19.26 -36.45
N SER A 376 -2.78 -19.82 -36.09
CA SER A 376 -1.68 -20.07 -37.05
C SER A 376 -2.01 -21.15 -38.08
N SER A 377 -3.01 -21.99 -37.79
CA SER A 377 -3.46 -23.08 -38.66
C SER A 377 -4.58 -22.69 -39.63
N LEU A 378 -5.17 -21.50 -39.48
CA LEU A 378 -6.19 -20.96 -40.39
C LEU A 378 -5.50 -20.27 -41.58
N PRO A 379 -5.86 -20.59 -42.84
CA PRO A 379 -5.26 -19.96 -44.00
C PRO A 379 -5.53 -18.45 -44.02
N GLU A 380 -4.51 -17.65 -44.34
CA GLU A 380 -4.63 -16.22 -44.54
C GLU A 380 -5.55 -15.95 -45.74
N ASN A 381 -6.74 -15.39 -45.47
CA ASN A 381 -7.62 -14.81 -46.49
C ASN A 381 -7.45 -13.29 -46.50
#